data_AF-A0A8S0Z8A7-F1
#
_entry.id   AF-A0A8S0Z8A7-F1
#
_cell.length_a   1.000
_cell.length_b   1.000
_cell.length_c   1.000
_cell.angle_alpha   90.00
_cell.angle_beta   90.00
_cell.angle_gamma   90.00
#
_symmetry.space_group_name_H-M   'P 1'
#
loop_
_entity.id
_entity.type
_entity.pdbx_description
1 polymer ?
#
loop_
_entity_poly.entity_id
_entity_poly.type
_entity_poly.pdbx_seq_one_letter_code
_entity_poly.pdbx_strand_id
1 'polypeptide(L)'
;MHETIIRLANVWKTCNKIRAAAFRVGLSLWDWYRPLDPEGNSLISESKFVSILAGPLRSVIGLSDDEIAQLADYFRAQDGRVLYHQLCQIIHGEEVEMSQLFQ
;
A
#
# COMPACT_ATOMS: atom_id res chain seq x y z
N MET A 1 -11.69 2.92 -20.17
CA MET A 1 -12.38 3.88 -19.27
C MET A 1 -13.12 3.15 -18.14
N HIS A 2 -14.03 2.20 -18.44
CA HIS A 2 -14.74 1.41 -17.41
C HIS A 2 -13.82 0.55 -16.53
N GLU A 3 -12.85 -0.17 -17.12
CA GLU A 3 -11.94 -1.04 -16.36
C GLU A 3 -11.05 -0.28 -15.37
N THR A 4 -10.55 0.90 -15.75
CA THR A 4 -9.75 1.76 -14.87
C THR A 4 -10.54 2.21 -13.65
N ILE A 5 -11.81 2.58 -13.83
CA ILE A 5 -12.70 2.99 -12.73
C ILE A 5 -12.93 1.82 -11.77
N ILE A 6 -13.19 0.61 -12.29
CA ILE A 6 -13.38 -0.59 -11.48
C ILE A 6 -12.12 -0.90 -10.66
N ARG A 7 -10.95 -0.80 -11.29
CA ARG A 7 -9.67 -1.04 -10.63
C ARG A 7 -9.39 -0.03 -9.51
N LEU A 8 -9.61 1.26 -9.75
CA LEU A 8 -9.47 2.29 -8.70
C LEU A 8 -10.42 2.03 -7.53
N ALA A 9 -11.67 1.64 -7.81
CA ALA A 9 -12.63 1.29 -6.78
C ALA A 9 -12.18 0.07 -5.95
N ASN A 10 -11.58 -0.94 -6.59
CA ASN A 10 -11.07 -2.13 -5.89
C ASN A 10 -9.85 -1.79 -5.02
N VAL A 11 -8.92 -0.96 -5.51
CA VAL A 11 -7.79 -0.48 -4.72
C VAL A 11 -8.31 0.30 -3.50
N TRP A 12 -9.26 1.21 -3.69
CA TRP A 12 -9.86 1.97 -2.59
C TRP A 12 -10.53 1.08 -1.53
N LYS A 13 -11.28 0.06 -1.96
CA LYS A 13 -11.87 -0.96 -1.07
C LYS A 13 -10.78 -1.69 -0.28
N THR A 14 -9.69 -2.07 -0.95
CA THR A 14 -8.55 -2.73 -0.31
C THR A 14 -7.89 -1.83 0.73
N CYS A 15 -7.70 -0.54 0.43
CA CYS A 15 -7.21 0.44 1.40
C CYS A 15 -8.14 0.54 2.62
N ASN A 16 -9.47 0.60 2.43
CA ASN A 16 -10.41 0.63 3.55
C ASN A 16 -10.34 -0.63 4.44
N LYS A 17 -10.12 -1.80 3.84
CA LYS A 17 -9.92 -3.06 4.57
C LYS A 17 -8.65 -3.01 5.43
N ILE A 18 -7.55 -2.47 4.89
CA ILE A 18 -6.32 -2.25 5.64
C ILE A 18 -6.56 -1.24 6.77
N ARG A 19 -7.23 -0.11 6.53
CA ARG A 19 -7.57 0.88 7.58
C ARG A 19 -8.37 0.25 8.72
N ALA A 20 -9.38 -0.55 8.39
CA ALA A 20 -10.19 -1.24 9.39
C ALA A 20 -9.37 -2.23 10.23
N ALA A 21 -8.40 -2.94 9.62
CA ALA A 21 -7.48 -3.81 10.35
C ALA A 21 -6.52 -2.99 11.23
N ALA A 22 -5.90 -1.95 10.68
CA ALA A 22 -5.01 -1.02 11.37
C ALA A 22 -5.66 -0.46 12.64
N PHE A 23 -6.87 0.06 12.52
CA PHE A 23 -7.66 0.59 13.63
C PHE A 23 -8.00 -0.49 14.68
N ARG A 24 -8.43 -1.67 14.24
CA ARG A 24 -8.88 -2.75 15.13
C ARG A 24 -7.77 -3.30 16.04
N VAL A 25 -6.54 -3.42 15.52
CA VAL A 25 -5.44 -4.10 16.23
C VAL A 25 -4.27 -3.18 16.58
N GLY A 26 -4.38 -1.88 16.31
CA GLY A 26 -3.29 -0.93 16.50
C GLY A 26 -2.10 -1.17 15.56
N LEU A 27 -2.35 -1.70 14.36
CA LEU A 27 -1.31 -1.98 13.37
C LEU A 27 -0.87 -0.68 12.68
N SER A 28 0.43 -0.38 12.74
CA SER A 28 1.08 0.67 11.96
C SER A 28 1.88 0.08 10.81
N LEU A 29 1.48 0.37 9.56
CA LEU A 29 2.26 -0.06 8.38
C LEU A 29 3.68 0.54 8.34
N TRP A 30 3.90 1.67 9.01
CA TRP A 30 5.22 2.30 9.10
C TRP A 30 6.25 1.37 9.73
N ASP A 31 5.86 0.63 10.77
CA ASP A 31 6.74 -0.26 11.53
C ASP A 31 7.23 -1.44 10.67
N TRP A 32 6.48 -1.79 9.62
CA TRP A 32 6.81 -2.88 8.72
C TRP A 32 7.64 -2.43 7.52
N TYR A 33 7.33 -1.27 6.95
CA TYR A 33 7.95 -0.83 5.70
C TYR A 33 9.17 0.08 5.87
N ARG A 34 9.20 0.97 6.88
CA ARG A 34 10.36 1.87 7.09
C ARG A 34 11.68 1.10 7.24
N PRO A 35 11.76 -0.04 7.97
CA PRO A 35 13.00 -0.81 8.06
C PRO A 35 13.50 -1.39 6.73
N LEU A 36 12.63 -1.50 5.71
CA LEU A 36 12.97 -2.04 4.40
C LEU A 36 13.55 -1.00 3.43
N ASP A 37 13.51 0.27 3.82
CA ASP A 37 13.98 1.47 3.11
C ASP A 37 15.01 2.24 3.98
N PRO A 38 16.22 1.67 4.18
CA PRO A 38 17.23 2.29 5.04
C PRO A 38 17.75 3.64 4.52
N GLU A 39 17.57 3.91 3.23
CA GLU A 39 17.98 5.15 2.57
C GLU A 39 16.90 6.23 2.63
N GLY A 40 15.68 5.90 3.06
CA GLY A 40 14.57 6.85 3.17
C GLY A 40 14.04 7.35 1.83
N ASN A 41 14.18 6.56 0.76
CA ASN A 41 13.76 6.94 -0.59
C ASN A 41 12.24 6.91 -0.78
N SER A 42 11.47 6.48 0.23
CA SER A 42 10.00 6.34 0.19
C SER A 42 9.49 5.29 -0.81
N LEU A 43 10.40 4.45 -1.30
CA LEU A 43 10.20 3.42 -2.31
C LEU A 43 10.88 2.12 -1.89
N ILE A 44 10.27 0.98 -2.16
CA ILE A 44 10.89 -0.34 -1.98
C ILE A 44 10.67 -1.23 -3.20
N SER A 45 11.47 -2.28 -3.38
CA SER A 45 11.19 -3.28 -4.42
C SER A 45 9.81 -3.91 -4.19
N GLU A 46 9.11 -4.26 -5.27
CA GLU A 46 7.82 -4.95 -5.19
C GLU A 46 7.86 -6.23 -4.34
N SER A 47 8.92 -7.04 -4.43
CA SER A 47 9.05 -8.26 -3.63
C SER A 47 9.02 -7.97 -2.12
N LYS A 48 9.76 -6.97 -1.66
CA LYS A 48 9.70 -6.45 -0.28
C LYS A 48 8.28 -6.01 0.07
N PHE A 49 7.63 -5.23 -0.79
CA PHE A 49 6.26 -4.76 -0.57
C PHE A 49 5.28 -5.91 -0.39
N VAL A 50 5.24 -6.83 -1.35
CA VAL A 50 4.35 -8.01 -1.35
C VAL A 50 4.63 -8.90 -0.15
N SER A 51 5.91 -9.11 0.22
CA SER A 51 6.28 -10.02 1.31
C SER A 51 5.67 -9.65 2.67
N ILE A 52 5.44 -8.36 2.92
CA ILE A 52 4.83 -7.87 4.17
C ILE A 52 3.33 -8.21 4.20
N LEU A 53 2.60 -7.90 3.12
CA LEU A 53 1.15 -8.14 3.04
C LEU A 53 0.79 -9.62 2.87
N ALA A 54 1.61 -10.37 2.12
CA ALA A 54 1.41 -11.80 1.90
C ALA A 54 2.01 -12.68 3.01
N GLY A 55 2.92 -12.13 3.82
CA GLY A 55 3.54 -12.80 4.95
C GLY A 55 2.92 -12.38 6.30
N PRO A 56 3.66 -11.63 7.13
CA PRO A 56 3.27 -11.36 8.52
C PRO A 56 1.91 -10.67 8.67
N LEU A 57 1.46 -9.88 7.69
CA LEU A 57 0.18 -9.17 7.77
C LEU A 57 -0.98 -9.91 7.11
N ARG A 58 -0.75 -11.05 6.45
CA ARG A 58 -1.79 -11.73 5.66
C ARG A 58 -2.98 -12.14 6.50
N SER A 59 -2.75 -12.78 7.64
CA SER A 59 -3.83 -13.19 8.56
C SER A 59 -4.41 -12.02 9.36
N VAL A 60 -3.64 -10.95 9.57
CA VAL A 60 -4.05 -9.78 10.35
C VAL A 60 -5.06 -8.92 9.57
N ILE A 61 -4.77 -8.71 8.28
CA ILE A 61 -5.58 -7.88 7.38
C ILE A 61 -6.58 -8.73 6.58
N GLY A 62 -6.19 -9.95 6.19
CA GLY A 62 -7.01 -10.88 5.42
C GLY A 62 -7.07 -10.56 3.93
N LEU A 63 -5.99 -10.05 3.34
CA LEU A 63 -5.94 -9.73 1.90
C LEU A 63 -5.81 -11.00 1.03
N SER A 64 -6.43 -10.99 -0.15
CA SER A 64 -6.18 -11.97 -1.21
C SER A 64 -4.93 -11.61 -2.02
N ASP A 65 -4.40 -12.58 -2.78
CA ASP A 65 -3.25 -12.33 -3.66
C ASP A 65 -3.58 -11.31 -4.76
N ASP A 66 -4.81 -11.32 -5.28
CA ASP A 66 -5.28 -10.33 -6.25
C ASP A 66 -5.37 -8.91 -5.66
N GLU A 67 -5.82 -8.77 -4.40
CA GLU A 67 -5.84 -7.48 -3.69
C GLU A 67 -4.42 -6.94 -3.51
N ILE A 68 -3.46 -7.81 -3.17
CA ILE A 68 -2.05 -7.44 -2.98
C ILE A 68 -1.41 -7.05 -4.32
N ALA A 69 -1.66 -7.81 -5.39
CA ALA A 69 -1.14 -7.52 -6.72
C ALA A 69 -1.68 -6.19 -7.26
N GLN A 70 -2.99 -5.92 -7.08
CA GLN A 70 -3.59 -4.66 -7.50
C GLN A 70 -3.05 -3.46 -6.72
N LEU A 71 -2.77 -3.62 -5.43
CA LEU A 71 -2.10 -2.59 -4.62
C LEU A 71 -0.68 -2.33 -5.11
N ALA A 72 0.12 -3.39 -5.28
CA ALA A 72 1.49 -3.29 -5.76
C ALA A 72 1.57 -2.57 -7.12
N ASP A 73 0.68 -2.94 -8.06
CA ASP A 73 0.63 -2.31 -9.37
C ASP A 73 0.09 -0.88 -9.34
N TYR A 74 -0.80 -0.53 -8.40
CA TYR A 74 -1.28 0.84 -8.25
C TYR A 74 -0.21 1.81 -7.73
N PHE A 75 0.59 1.37 -6.76
CA PHE A 75 1.66 2.18 -6.16
C PHE A 75 3.01 2.02 -6.87
N ARG A 76 3.06 1.37 -8.03
CA ARG A 76 4.30 1.13 -8.77
C ARG A 76 4.78 2.42 -9.43
N ALA A 77 6.03 2.79 -9.16
CA ALA A 77 6.75 3.86 -9.85
C ALA A 77 7.30 3.38 -11.20
N GLN A 78 7.75 4.33 -12.04
CA GLN A 78 8.25 4.04 -13.39
C GLN A 78 9.45 3.08 -13.41
N ASP A 79 10.26 3.06 -12.35
CA ASP A 79 11.42 2.18 -12.21
C ASP A 79 11.07 0.78 -11.66
N GLY A 80 9.79 0.49 -11.46
CA GLY A 80 9.28 -0.79 -10.95
C GLY A 80 9.27 -0.93 -9.43
N ARG A 81 9.80 0.04 -8.67
CA ARG A 81 9.66 0.07 -7.21
C ARG A 81 8.25 0.52 -6.80
N VAL A 82 7.90 0.32 -5.55
CA VAL A 82 6.57 0.60 -4.99
C VAL A 82 6.64 1.72 -3.96
N LEU A 83 5.77 2.73 -4.12
CA LEU A 83 5.57 3.89 -3.24
C LEU A 83 4.87 3.50 -1.92
N TYR A 84 5.57 2.74 -1.07
CA TYR A 84 5.03 2.31 0.23
C TYR A 84 4.65 3.48 1.14
N HIS A 85 5.37 4.61 1.02
CA HIS A 85 5.16 5.78 1.85
C HIS A 85 3.78 6.39 1.59
N GLN A 86 3.38 6.51 0.31
CA GLN A 86 2.05 6.97 -0.08
C GLN A 86 0.95 6.03 0.41
N LEU A 87 1.16 4.71 0.33
CA LEU A 87 0.23 3.75 0.94
C LEU A 87 0.08 4.04 2.44
N CYS A 88 1.18 4.18 3.17
CA CYS A 88 1.12 4.41 4.62
C CYS A 88 0.38 5.71 4.96
N GLN A 89 0.65 6.82 4.25
CA GLN A 89 -0.08 8.08 4.41
C GLN A 89 -1.58 7.91 4.18
N ILE A 90 -1.97 7.25 3.08
CA ILE A 90 -3.36 6.99 2.72
C ILE A 90 -4.06 6.15 3.80
N ILE A 91 -3.38 5.15 4.37
CA ILE A 91 -3.95 4.29 5.41
C ILE A 91 -4.07 5.04 6.74
N HIS A 92 -3.08 5.84 7.10
CA HIS A 92 -3.07 6.56 8.39
C HIS A 92 -3.76 7.92 8.36
N GLY A 93 -4.31 8.31 7.21
CA GLY A 93 -5.06 9.56 7.06
C GLY A 93 -4.17 10.81 7.15
N GLU A 94 -2.89 10.66 6.82
CA GLU A 94 -1.98 11.80 6.67
C GLU A 94 -2.38 12.56 5.40
N GLU A 95 -2.46 13.89 5.45
CA GLU A 95 -2.82 14.70 4.28
C GLU A 95 -1.80 14.46 3.16
N VAL A 96 -2.23 13.75 2.11
CA VAL A 96 -1.44 13.62 0.88
C VAL A 96 -1.63 14.92 0.11
N GLU A 97 -0.59 15.75 0.03
CA GLU A 97 -0.66 16.91 -0.85
C GLU A 97 -0.91 16.45 -2.29
N MET A 98 -2.01 16.94 -2.87
CA MET A 98 -2.46 16.62 -4.23
C MET A 98 -1.42 16.89 -5.32
N SER A 99 -0.36 17.64 -5.01
CA SER A 99 0.78 17.93 -5.89
C SER A 99 1.63 16.69 -6.21
N GLN A 100 1.55 15.61 -5.42
CA GLN A 100 2.37 14.40 -5.61
C GLN A 100 1.67 13.24 -6.33
N LEU A 101 0.37 13.37 -6.65
CA LEU A 101 -0.43 12.33 -7.30
C LEU A 101 -0.43 12.42 -8.84
N PHE A 102 0.22 13.43 -9.42
CA PHE A 102 0.26 13.69 -10.87
C PHE A 102 1.68 13.80 -11.46
N GLN A 103 2.71 13.25 -10.80
CA GLN A 103 4.06 13.16 -11.36
C GLN A 103 4.33 11.79 -12.00
#